data_AF-A0A4Q1SZ79-F1
#
_entry.id   AF-A0A4Q1SZ79-F1
#
_cell.length_a   1.000
_cell.length_b   1.000
_cell.length_c   1.000
_cell.angle_alpha   90.00
_cell.angle_beta   90.00
_cell.angle_gamma   90.00
#
_symmetry.space_group_name_H-M   'P 1'
#
loop_
_entity.id
_entity.type
_entity.pdbx_description
1 polymer ?
#
loop_
_entity_poly.entity_id
_entity_poly.type
_entity_poly.pdbx_seq_one_letter_code
_entity_poly.pdbx_strand_id
1 'polypeptide(L)' 'MFHGPRKSDYQGIDVSKQRITHNGIYLGNGKILHTYSEQSGGVRMDSIEDNHWEYRLVFGGSLL' A
#
# COMPACT_ATOMS: atom_id res chain seq x y z
N MET A 1 0.74 2.62 8.68
CA MET A 1 1.86 3.58 8.58
C MET A 1 3.08 2.88 7.95
N PHE A 2 4.07 3.64 7.44
CA PHE A 2 5.29 3.04 6.88
C PHE A 2 6.29 2.74 8.00
N HIS A 3 6.72 1.48 8.10
CA HIS A 3 7.72 1.04 9.09
C HIS A 3 9.08 0.66 8.47
N GLY A 4 9.10 0.47 7.15
CA GLY A 4 10.28 0.05 6.41
C GLY A 4 9.90 -0.80 5.20
N PRO A 5 10.89 -1.17 4.37
CA PRO A 5 10.65 -1.93 3.15
C PRO A 5 10.52 -3.45 3.37
N ARG A 6 10.93 -3.99 4.53
CA ARG A 6 11.04 -5.44 4.75
C ARG A 6 9.82 -5.97 5.50
N LYS A 7 9.49 -7.25 5.27
CA LYS A 7 8.45 -7.96 6.02
C LYS A 7 8.70 -7.99 7.54
N SER A 8 9.96 -8.06 7.95
CA SER A 8 10.37 -8.02 9.36
C SER A 8 9.94 -6.74 10.08
N ASP A 9 9.87 -5.62 9.34
CA ASP A 9 9.54 -4.30 9.89
C ASP A 9 8.06 -4.20 10.34
N TYR A 10 7.24 -5.20 9.95
CA TYR A 10 5.82 -5.30 10.27
C TYR A 10 5.50 -6.48 11.20
N GLN A 11 6.50 -7.14 11.80
CA GLN A 11 6.28 -8.25 12.73
C GLN A 11 5.45 -7.80 13.95
N GLY A 12 4.45 -8.60 14.30
CA GLY A 12 3.56 -8.33 15.44
C GLY A 12 2.51 -7.24 15.18
N ILE A 13 2.46 -6.65 13.98
CA ILE A 13 1.46 -5.65 13.62
C ILE A 13 0.23 -6.34 13.04
N ASP A 14 -0.93 -6.13 13.67
CA ASP A 14 -2.22 -6.47 13.09
C ASP A 14 -2.61 -5.38 12.07
N VAL A 15 -2.32 -5.66 10.79
CA VAL A 15 -2.53 -4.73 9.66
C VAL A 15 -4.00 -4.30 9.55
N SER A 16 -4.94 -5.20 9.83
CA SER A 16 -6.39 -4.95 9.70
C SER A 16 -6.92 -3.89 10.68
N LYS A 17 -6.20 -3.66 11.78
CA LYS A 17 -6.55 -2.68 12.82
C LYS A 17 -5.80 -1.36 12.70
N GLN A 18 -4.92 -1.22 11.70
CA GLN A 18 -4.11 -0.01 11.56
C GLN A 18 -4.93 1.15 11.01
N ARG A 19 -4.58 2.37 11.46
CA ARG A 19 -5.11 3.60 10.87
C ARG A 19 -4.70 3.69 9.39
N ILE A 20 -5.66 4.01 8.54
CA ILE A 20 -5.44 4.25 7.12
C ILE A 20 -4.63 5.55 6.95
N THR A 21 -3.51 5.48 6.24
CA THR A 21 -2.63 6.63 5.96
C THR A 21 -2.38 6.87 4.48
N HIS A 22 -2.92 6.03 3.61
CA HIS A 22 -2.73 6.08 2.15
C HIS A 22 -3.95 5.45 1.48
N ASN A 23 -4.28 5.89 0.27
CA ASN A 23 -5.27 5.25 -0.59
C ASN A 23 -4.78 5.21 -2.04
N GLY A 24 -5.49 4.44 -2.87
CA GLY A 24 -5.24 4.37 -4.31
C GLY A 24 -6.33 3.57 -5.00
N ILE A 25 -6.30 3.59 -6.33
CA ILE A 25 -7.28 2.92 -7.18
C ILE A 25 -6.67 1.60 -7.63
N TYR A 26 -7.36 0.49 -7.33
CA TYR A 26 -6.94 -0.82 -7.81
C TYR A 26 -7.24 -0.94 -9.32
N LEU A 27 -6.22 -1.28 -10.09
CA LEU A 27 -6.30 -1.38 -11.56
C LEU A 27 -6.51 -2.82 -12.05
N GLY A 28 -6.46 -3.80 -11.15
CA GLY A 28 -6.37 -5.22 -11.51
C GLY A 28 -4.93 -5.73 -11.56
N ASN A 29 -4.78 -7.06 -11.61
CA ASN A 29 -3.48 -7.75 -11.73
C ASN A 29 -2.43 -7.29 -10.70
N GLY A 30 -2.84 -7.09 -9.45
CA GLY A 30 -1.95 -6.66 -8.38
C GLY A 30 -1.43 -5.22 -8.50
N LYS A 31 -1.94 -4.41 -9.44
CA LYS A 31 -1.48 -3.02 -9.67
C LYS A 31 -2.38 -1.99 -9.02
N ILE A 32 -1.75 -0.89 -8.57
CA ILE A 32 -2.41 0.25 -7.96
C ILE A 32 -1.99 1.55 -8.65
N LEU A 33 -2.95 2.45 -8.91
CA LEU A 33 -2.71 3.85 -9.26
C LEU A 33 -2.82 4.69 -7.99
N HIS A 34 -1.79 5.45 -7.68
CA HIS A 34 -1.78 6.32 -6.51
C HIS A 34 -0.81 7.49 -6.67
N THR A 35 -0.94 8.48 -5.80
CA THR A 35 0.07 9.53 -5.65
C THR A 35 1.09 9.05 -4.63
N TYR A 36 2.35 8.98 -5.03
CA TYR A 36 3.47 8.76 -4.13
C TYR A 36 4.19 10.09 -3.86
N SER A 37 5.20 10.11 -2.97
CA SER A 37 5.85 11.37 -2.60
C SER A 37 6.40 12.11 -3.83
N GLU A 38 6.49 13.44 -3.77
CA GLU A 38 7.01 14.26 -4.89
C GLU A 38 8.39 13.78 -5.35
N GLN A 39 9.25 13.46 -4.39
CA GLN A 39 10.61 12.94 -4.61
C GLN A 39 10.62 11.58 -5.35
N SER A 40 9.52 10.84 -5.28
CA SER A 40 9.39 9.50 -5.86
C SER A 40 8.56 9.47 -7.15
N GLY A 41 8.24 10.65 -7.71
CA GLY A 41 7.61 10.81 -9.02
C GLY A 41 6.13 11.18 -9.02
N GLY A 42 5.53 11.50 -7.86
CA GLY A 42 4.12 11.92 -7.79
C GLY A 42 3.16 10.78 -8.19
N VAL A 43 2.29 11.02 -9.17
CA VAL A 43 1.29 10.03 -9.62
C VAL A 43 1.96 8.91 -10.40
N ARG A 44 1.83 7.67 -9.93
CA ARG A 44 2.45 6.50 -10.54
C ARG A 44 1.62 5.23 -10.37
N MET A 45 1.99 4.22 -11.15
CA MET A 45 1.47 2.86 -11.02
C MET A 45 2.55 1.96 -10.44
N ASP A 46 2.21 1.22 -9.37
CA ASP A 46 3.10 0.25 -8.73
C ASP A 46 2.42 -1.11 -8.57
N SER A 47 3.22 -2.15 -8.32
CA SER A 47 2.73 -3.45 -7.86
C SER A 47 2.42 -3.37 -6.35
N ILE A 48 1.41 -4.10 -5.88
CA ILE A 48 1.18 -4.32 -4.46
C ILE A 48 2.10 -5.42 -3.93
N GLU A 49 2.31 -6.46 -4.75
CA GLU A 49 3.07 -7.66 -4.41
C GLU A 49 4.58 -7.40 -4.35
N ASP A 50 5.28 -8.25 -3.59
CA ASP A 50 6.75 -8.27 -3.44
C ASP A 50 7.36 -6.96 -2.95
N ASN A 51 6.57 -6.14 -2.25
CA ASN A 51 7.05 -4.92 -1.66
C ASN A 51 6.23 -4.52 -0.43
N HIS A 52 6.63 -3.41 0.19
CA HIS A 52 6.06 -2.93 1.43
C HIS A 52 4.55 -2.59 1.37
N TRP A 53 3.94 -2.42 0.18
CA TRP A 53 2.50 -2.26 0.02
C TRP A 53 1.72 -3.51 0.42
N GLU A 54 2.27 -4.69 0.13
CA GLU A 54 1.71 -5.98 0.53
C GLU A 54 1.49 -6.05 2.05
N TYR A 55 2.47 -5.57 2.83
CA TYR A 55 2.43 -5.62 4.29
C TYR A 55 1.60 -4.50 4.93
N ARG A 56 1.09 -3.58 4.12
CA ARG A 56 0.36 -2.38 4.56
C ARG A 56 -1.08 -2.34 4.06
N LEU A 57 -1.51 -3.30 3.26
CA LEU A 57 -2.86 -3.36 2.73
C LEU A 57 -3.86 -3.66 3.85
N VAL A 58 -4.60 -2.65 4.29
CA VAL A 58 -5.61 -2.79 5.36
C VAL A 58 -6.87 -3.46 4.83
N PHE A 59 -7.43 -2.93 3.74
CA PHE A 59 -8.54 -3.54 3.00
C PHE A 59 -8.66 -2.89 1.60
N GLY A 60 -9.42 -3.54 0.73
CA GLY A 60 -9.95 -2.96 -0.51
C GLY A 60 -11.48 -3.02 -0.50
N GLY A 61 -12.14 -2.16 -1.26
CA GLY A 61 -13.60 -2.12 -1.34
C GLY A 61 -14.07 -1.56 -2.68
N SER A 62 -15.28 -1.95 -3.10
CA SER A 62 -15.96 -1.34 -4.23
C SER A 62 -16.77 -0.13 -3.79
N LEU A 63 -16.71 0.94 -4.58
CA LEU A 63 -17.66 2.04 -4.50
C LEU A 63 -18.74 1.94 -5.60
N LEU A 64 -18.54 1.05 -6.58
CA LEU A 64 -19.43 0.77 -7.70
C LEU A 64 -20.33 -0.42 -7.41
#